data_AF-A0A927BNJ3-F1
#
_entry.id   AF-A0A927BNJ3-F1
#
_cell.length_a   1.000
_cell.length_b   1.000
_cell.length_c   1.000
_cell.angle_alpha   90.00
_cell.angle_beta   90.00
_cell.angle_gamma   90.00
#
_symmetry.space_group_name_H-M   'P 1'
#
loop_
_entity.id
_entity.type
_entity.pdbx_description
1 polymer ?
#
loop_
_entity_poly.entity_id
_entity_poly.type
_entity_poly.pdbx_seq_one_letter_code
_entity_poly.pdbx_strand_id
1 'polypeptide(L)'
;MLHPRTAETGASTSLARSGPCGAGNNVLAARIGTQAVGIATETGSARIVHQLDRLDQALAPAASENCVAEFRASLDRIVLRPA
;
A
#
# COMPACT_ATOMS: atom_id res chain seq x y z
N MET A 1 30.49 12.01 34.34
CA MET A 1 29.20 12.61 34.76
C MET A 1 28.48 13.14 33.52
N LEU A 2 27.40 12.46 33.11
CA LEU A 2 26.14 12.93 32.48
C LEU A 2 25.57 11.82 31.56
N HIS A 3 24.43 11.27 31.95
CA HIS A 3 23.44 10.63 31.06
C HIS A 3 22.52 11.74 30.46
N PRO A 4 21.44 11.40 29.74
CA PRO A 4 21.33 10.76 28.43
C PRO A 4 20.60 11.70 27.43
N ARG A 5 20.61 11.42 26.12
CA ARG A 5 19.57 11.95 25.22
C ARG A 5 18.98 10.81 24.42
N THR A 6 17.71 10.57 24.70
CA THR A 6 16.79 9.70 23.98
C THR A 6 16.76 10.07 22.50
N ALA A 7 17.30 9.20 21.65
CA ALA A 7 16.97 9.19 20.24
C ALA A 7 15.77 8.25 20.08
N GLU A 8 14.59 8.78 20.36
CA GLU A 8 13.34 8.26 19.83
C GLU A 8 13.32 8.57 18.33
N THR A 9 13.75 7.61 17.50
CA THR A 9 13.43 7.65 16.08
C THR A 9 12.85 6.31 15.69
N GLY A 10 11.52 6.28 15.73
CA GLY A 10 10.63 5.41 14.99
C GLY A 10 11.16 4.04 14.64
N ALA A 11 10.70 3.04 15.38
CA ALA A 11 10.49 1.72 14.85
C ALA A 11 9.53 1.81 13.64
N SER A 12 10.06 2.14 12.47
CA SER A 12 9.41 1.87 11.19
C SER A 12 9.59 0.38 10.94
N THR A 13 8.68 -0.35 11.58
CA THR A 13 8.18 -1.68 11.26
C THR A 13 8.81 -2.26 10.00
N SER A 14 9.62 -3.29 10.23
CA SER A 14 9.87 -4.43 9.33
C SER A 14 9.40 -4.20 7.90
N LEU A 15 10.31 -3.85 7.00
CA LEU A 15 10.12 -4.10 5.57
C LEU A 15 9.91 -5.61 5.45
N ALA A 16 8.65 -6.01 5.50
CA ALA A 16 8.21 -7.35 5.20
C ALA A 16 8.89 -7.69 3.88
N ARG A 17 9.82 -8.65 3.95
CA ARG A 17 10.39 -9.29 2.78
C ARG A 17 9.19 -9.84 2.01
N SER A 18 8.70 -9.08 1.04
CA SER A 18 7.73 -9.57 0.08
C SER A 18 8.41 -10.76 -0.58
N GLY A 19 8.00 -11.97 -0.19
CA GLY A 19 8.42 -13.21 -0.83
C GLY A 19 8.11 -13.12 -2.32
N PRO A 20 8.69 -14.01 -3.14
CA PRO A 20 8.53 -13.94 -4.59
C PRO A 20 7.08 -14.24 -4.97
N CYS A 21 6.19 -13.23 -4.89
CA CYS A 21 4.94 -13.22 -5.64
C CYS A 21 5.38 -13.41 -7.10
N GLY A 22 4.82 -14.44 -7.75
CA GLY A 22 5.20 -14.85 -9.09
C GLY A 22 5.20 -13.68 -10.07
N ALA A 23 6.01 -13.78 -11.13
CA ALA A 23 6.18 -12.76 -12.16
C ALA A 23 4.94 -12.58 -13.06
N GLY A 24 3.75 -12.46 -12.47
CA GLY A 24 2.51 -12.13 -13.16
C GLY A 24 2.28 -10.63 -13.19
N ASN A 25 1.73 -10.12 -14.30
CA ASN A 25 1.38 -8.71 -14.46
C ASN A 25 0.51 -8.16 -13.32
N ASN A 26 -0.34 -9.01 -12.73
CA ASN A 26 -1.24 -8.67 -11.62
C ASN A 26 -0.48 -8.35 -10.31
N VAL A 27 0.61 -9.06 -10.03
CA VAL A 27 1.47 -8.80 -8.85
C VAL A 27 2.15 -7.44 -8.97
N LEU A 28 2.74 -7.16 -10.14
CA LEU A 28 3.41 -5.88 -10.39
C LEU A 28 2.39 -4.73 -10.34
N ALA A 29 1.23 -4.92 -10.96
CA ALA A 29 0.13 -3.99 -10.91
C ALA A 29 -0.32 -3.69 -9.47
N ALA A 30 -0.51 -4.71 -8.64
CA ALA A 30 -0.87 -4.54 -7.23
C ALA A 30 0.21 -3.77 -6.44
N ARG A 31 1.49 -4.11 -6.62
CA ARG A 31 2.60 -3.39 -5.94
C ARG A 31 2.72 -1.94 -6.35
N ILE A 32 2.50 -1.62 -7.62
CA ILE A 32 2.48 -0.24 -8.11
C ILE A 32 1.24 0.48 -7.56
N GLY A 33 0.09 -0.20 -7.53
CA GLY A 33 -1.13 0.28 -6.90
C GLY A 33 -0.91 0.65 -5.43
N THR A 34 -0.25 -0.20 -4.64
CA THR A 34 0.00 0.09 -3.21
C THR A 34 0.87 1.34 -3.02
N GLN A 35 1.87 1.56 -3.87
CA GLN A 35 2.66 2.81 -3.83
C GLN A 35 1.81 4.03 -4.20
N ALA A 36 0.95 3.90 -5.21
CA ALA A 36 0.04 4.96 -5.62
C ALA A 36 -1.01 5.30 -4.55
N VAL A 37 -1.44 4.34 -3.72
CA VAL A 37 -2.28 4.60 -2.53
C VAL A 37 -1.59 5.56 -1.56
N GLY A 38 -0.30 5.38 -1.31
CA GLY A 38 0.49 6.29 -0.47
C GLY A 38 0.48 7.73 -1.01
N ILE A 39 0.68 7.88 -2.31
CA ILE A 39 0.65 9.20 -2.99
C ILE A 39 -0.77 9.79 -2.95
N ALA A 40 -1.81 8.99 -3.17
CA ALA A 40 -3.20 9.45 -3.08
C ALA A 40 -3.53 9.97 -1.67
N THR A 41 -3.02 9.31 -0.64
CA THR A 41 -3.19 9.70 0.77
C THR A 41 -2.48 11.02 1.06
N GLU A 42 -1.24 11.16 0.59
CA GLU A 42 -0.42 12.35 0.86
C GLU A 42 -0.92 13.59 0.09
N THR A 43 -1.46 13.38 -1.11
CA THR A 43 -1.93 14.47 -1.98
C THR A 43 -3.44 14.74 -1.88
N GLY A 44 -4.23 13.83 -1.31
CA GLY A 44 -5.69 13.90 -1.32
C GLY A 44 -6.31 13.85 -2.73
N SER A 45 -5.57 13.34 -3.73
CA SER A 45 -6.00 13.43 -5.13
C SER A 45 -7.09 12.41 -5.47
N ALA A 46 -8.32 12.89 -5.64
CA ALA A 46 -9.48 12.08 -6.06
C ALA A 46 -9.25 11.34 -7.39
N ARG A 47 -8.45 11.91 -8.30
CA ARG A 47 -8.10 11.26 -9.58
C ARG A 47 -7.28 9.99 -9.36
N ILE A 48 -6.33 10.03 -8.42
CA ILE A 48 -5.48 8.86 -8.12
C ILE A 48 -6.33 7.78 -7.45
N VAL A 49 -7.18 8.16 -6.50
CA VAL A 49 -8.14 7.23 -5.86
C VAL A 49 -9.01 6.52 -6.90
N HIS A 50 -9.54 7.26 -7.88
CA HIS A 50 -10.34 6.67 -8.94
C HIS A 50 -9.56 5.70 -9.84
N GLN A 51 -8.28 5.98 -10.13
CA GLN A 51 -7.43 5.05 -10.88
C GLN A 51 -7.10 3.79 -10.08
N LEU A 52 -6.97 3.90 -8.76
CA LEU A 52 -6.74 2.77 -7.86
C LEU A 52 -7.99 1.88 -7.73
N ASP A 53 -9.18 2.45 -7.71
CA ASP A 53 -10.44 1.69 -7.76
C ASP A 53 -10.56 0.88 -9.06
N ARG A 54 -10.24 1.49 -10.20
CA ARG A 54 -10.21 0.77 -11.49
C ARG A 54 -9.16 -0.34 -11.52
N LEU A 55 -8.03 -0.14 -10.84
CA LEU A 55 -7.00 -1.15 -10.69
C LEU A 55 -7.49 -2.30 -9.82
N ASP A 56 -8.22 -2.03 -8.74
CA ASP A 56 -8.85 -3.07 -7.91
C ASP A 56 -9.80 -3.95 -8.73
N GLN A 57 -10.67 -3.33 -9.53
CA GLN A 57 -11.60 -4.05 -10.41
C GLN A 57 -10.87 -4.92 -11.43
N ALA A 58 -9.76 -4.43 -12.00
CA ALA A 58 -8.93 -5.20 -12.93
C ALA A 58 -8.21 -6.37 -12.25
N LEU A 59 -7.92 -6.26 -10.95
CA LEU A 59 -7.27 -7.28 -10.14
C LEU A 59 -8.26 -8.24 -9.45
N ALA A 60 -9.57 -8.00 -9.54
CA ALA A 60 -10.62 -8.89 -9.04
C ALA A 60 -10.43 -10.39 -9.45
N PRO A 61 -10.08 -10.75 -10.70
CA PRO A 61 -9.80 -12.15 -11.05
C PRO A 61 -8.55 -12.74 -10.38
N ALA A 62 -7.66 -11.87 -9.87
CA ALA A 62 -6.44 -12.22 -9.15
C ALA A 62 -6.57 -11.98 -7.63
N ALA A 63 -7.79 -11.90 -7.09
CA ALA A 63 -8.02 -11.61 -5.67
C ALA A 63 -7.40 -12.65 -4.71
N SER A 64 -7.14 -13.87 -5.17
CA SER A 64 -6.43 -14.90 -4.38
C SER A 64 -4.93 -14.63 -4.23
N GLU A 65 -4.37 -13.69 -4.99
CA GLU A 65 -2.96 -13.33 -4.87
C GLU A 65 -2.74 -12.45 -3.63
N ASN A 66 -1.79 -12.85 -2.77
CA ASN A 66 -1.51 -12.16 -1.52
C ASN A 66 -1.15 -10.68 -1.73
N CYS A 67 -0.47 -10.39 -2.85
CA CYS A 67 -0.10 -9.04 -3.27
C CYS A 67 -1.34 -8.17 -3.62
N VAL A 68 -2.42 -8.75 -4.17
CA VAL A 68 -3.69 -8.05 -4.44
C VAL A 68 -4.47 -7.79 -3.16
N ALA A 69 -4.47 -8.74 -2.22
CA ALA A 69 -5.10 -8.58 -0.92
C ALA A 69 -4.47 -7.43 -0.11
N GLU A 70 -3.14 -7.29 -0.14
CA GLU A 70 -2.42 -6.20 0.52
C GLU A 70 -2.74 -4.83 -0.11
N PHE A 71 -2.82 -4.77 -1.44
CA PHE A 71 -3.25 -3.57 -2.16
C PHE A 71 -4.67 -3.15 -1.75
N ARG A 72 -5.62 -4.09 -1.74
CA ARG A 72 -7.02 -3.83 -1.31
C ARG A 72 -7.12 -3.32 0.11
N ALA A 73 -6.41 -3.94 1.04
CA ALA A 73 -6.39 -3.49 2.43
C ALA A 73 -5.84 -2.05 2.56
N SER A 74 -4.90 -1.66 1.69
CA SER A 74 -4.36 -0.30 1.66
C SER A 74 -5.36 0.69 1.06
N LEU A 75 -6.05 0.30 -0.01
CA LEU A 75 -7.11 1.10 -0.65
C LEU A 75 -8.29 1.32 0.29
N ASP A 76 -8.73 0.27 0.99
CA ASP A 76 -9.83 0.31 1.94
C ASP A 76 -9.56 1.30 3.08
N ARG A 77 -8.32 1.35 3.60
CA ARG A 77 -7.92 2.30 4.64
C ARG A 77 -7.99 3.77 4.21
N ILE A 78 -7.86 4.07 2.92
CA ILE A 78 -7.96 5.46 2.43
C ILE A 78 -9.39 5.84 2.07
N VAL A 79 -10.21 4.88 1.65
CA VAL A 79 -11.64 5.09 1.36
C VAL A 79 -12.47 5.14 2.65
N LEU A 80 -12.18 4.26 3.61
CA LEU A 80 -12.85 4.20 4.92
C LEU A 80 -12.34 5.26 5.91
N ARG A 81 -11.30 6.02 5.58
CA ARG A 81 -10.86 7.17 6.36
C ARG A 81 -11.43 8.44 5.74
N PRO A 82 -12.66 8.86 6.11
CA PRO A 82 -13.11 10.20 5.77
C PRO A 82 -12.15 11.20 6.43
N ALA A 83 -11.79 12.23 5.66
CA ALA A 83 -10.97 13.35 6.10
C ALA A 83 -11.58 14.07 7.30
#